data_AF-X0ZJM2-F1
#
_entry.id   AF-X0ZJM2-F1
#
_cell.length_a   1.000
_cell.length_b   1.000
_cell.length_c   1.000
_cell.angle_alpha   90.00
_cell.angle_beta   90.00
_cell.angle_gamma   90.00
#
_symmetry.space_group_name_H-M   'P 1'
#
loop_
_entity.id
_entity.type
_entity.pdbx_description
1 polymer ?
#
loop_
_entity_poly.entity_id
_entity_poly.type
_entity_poly.pdbx_seq_one_letter_code
_entity_poly.pdbx_strand_id
1 'polypeptide(L)'
;MHSESIDNPYVASRPFRVNAGAVHAYTLTPGGKTKYLADLKAGDEVLLVDFQGKSQTAYLGRNKIEKRPMMLIEAEAEGEPISLVMQNAETIRLVSPKGKAISVTTLKPGDKVLGHIEKAGRHFGMQVDETLIEK
;
A
#
# COMPACT_ATOMS: atom_id res chain seq x y z
N MET A 1 -0.49 1.50 3.63
CA MET A 1 0.06 2.85 3.39
C MET A 1 -0.58 3.84 4.35
N HIS A 2 0.20 4.71 4.99
CA HIS A 2 -0.33 5.79 5.82
C HIS A 2 -0.76 6.99 4.95
N SER A 3 -1.77 7.75 5.38
CA SER A 3 -2.16 9.00 4.71
C SER A 3 -1.13 10.11 4.93
N GLU A 4 -1.11 11.15 4.11
CA GLU A 4 -0.26 12.34 4.33
C GLU A 4 -0.81 13.28 5.40
N SER A 5 -1.27 12.73 6.52
CA SER A 5 -1.87 13.47 7.64
C SER A 5 -0.86 13.95 8.68
N ILE A 6 0.39 13.48 8.62
CA ILE A 6 1.46 13.91 9.54
C ILE A 6 2.12 15.16 9.00
N ASP A 7 2.15 16.22 9.81
CA ASP A 7 2.82 17.47 9.47
C ASP A 7 4.32 17.25 9.19
N ASN A 8 4.81 17.93 8.15
CA ASN A 8 6.20 17.95 7.76
C ASN A 8 6.61 19.41 7.52
N PRO A 9 7.80 19.86 7.96
CA PRO A 9 8.30 21.21 7.66
C PRO A 9 8.29 21.58 6.17
N TYR A 10 8.32 20.60 5.26
CA TYR A 10 8.41 20.85 3.82
C TYR A 10 7.05 20.83 3.08
N VAL A 11 6.00 20.22 3.64
CA VAL A 11 4.71 20.04 2.96
C VAL A 11 3.56 20.04 3.97
N ALA A 12 2.51 20.83 3.69
CA ALA A 12 1.28 20.83 4.48
C ALA A 12 0.58 19.47 4.47
N SER A 13 0.01 19.07 5.62
CA SER A 13 -0.75 17.83 5.74
C SER A 13 -1.98 17.85 4.84
N ARG A 14 -2.23 16.69 4.20
CA ARG A 14 -3.37 16.43 3.32
C ARG A 14 -3.97 15.09 3.75
N PRO A 15 -4.84 15.08 4.77
CA PRO A 15 -5.32 13.83 5.38
C PRO A 15 -6.10 12.93 4.42
N PHE A 16 -6.66 13.51 3.34
CA PHE A 16 -7.37 12.80 2.28
C PHE A 16 -6.45 12.20 1.20
N ARG A 17 -5.16 12.55 1.18
CA ARG A 17 -4.19 12.04 0.20
C ARG A 17 -3.47 10.84 0.78
N VAL A 18 -3.49 9.74 0.04
CA VAL A 18 -2.75 8.53 0.34
C VAL A 18 -1.81 8.26 -0.82
N ASN A 19 -0.52 8.12 -0.54
CA ASN A 19 0.39 7.59 -1.55
C ASN A 19 0.17 6.09 -1.66
N ALA A 20 0.16 5.60 -2.89
CA ALA A 20 0.09 4.19 -3.18
C ALA A 20 1.47 3.66 -3.61
N GLY A 21 1.55 2.36 -3.92
CA GLY A 21 2.73 1.74 -4.53
C GLY A 21 2.87 2.08 -6.02
N ALA A 22 3.73 1.35 -6.71
CA ALA A 22 3.88 1.44 -8.15
C ALA A 22 2.61 0.98 -8.91
N VAL A 23 2.49 1.40 -10.17
CA VAL A 23 1.29 1.15 -11.02
C VAL A 23 0.89 -0.33 -11.15
N HIS A 24 1.84 -1.25 -11.05
CA HIS A 24 1.62 -2.70 -11.13
C HIS A 24 1.10 -3.31 -9.81
N ALA A 25 1.17 -2.59 -8.70
CA ALA A 25 0.73 -3.12 -7.42
C ALA A 25 -0.80 -3.12 -7.33
N TYR A 26 -1.31 -3.99 -6.47
CA TYR A 26 -2.74 -4.11 -6.20
C TYR A 26 -3.14 -3.36 -4.94
N THR A 27 -4.42 -3.00 -4.87
CA THR A 27 -5.09 -2.59 -3.64
C THR A 27 -6.31 -3.47 -3.37
N LEU A 28 -6.64 -3.61 -2.09
CA LEU A 28 -7.88 -4.26 -1.66
C LEU A 28 -9.07 -3.32 -1.84
N THR A 29 -10.15 -3.91 -2.31
CA THR A 29 -11.45 -3.28 -2.48
C THR A 29 -12.50 -4.06 -1.68
N PRO A 30 -13.69 -3.48 -1.41
CA PRO A 30 -14.72 -4.15 -0.64
C PRO A 30 -15.08 -5.54 -1.17
N GLY A 31 -15.44 -6.45 -0.26
CA GLY A 31 -15.75 -7.85 -0.61
C GLY A 31 -14.53 -8.71 -0.92
N GLY A 32 -13.33 -8.32 -0.48
CA GLY A 32 -12.10 -9.11 -0.62
C GLY A 32 -11.57 -9.21 -2.04
N LYS A 33 -11.97 -8.26 -2.91
CA LYS A 33 -11.49 -8.16 -4.29
C LYS A 33 -10.24 -7.29 -4.37
N THR A 34 -9.43 -7.46 -5.40
CA THR A 34 -8.30 -6.55 -5.67
C THR A 34 -8.44 -5.82 -7.00
N LYS A 35 -7.78 -4.66 -7.11
CA LYS A 35 -7.63 -3.89 -8.36
C LYS A 35 -6.19 -3.42 -8.50
N TYR A 36 -5.69 -3.35 -9.73
CA TYR A 36 -4.42 -2.67 -9.99
C TYR A 36 -4.54 -1.18 -9.68
N LEU A 37 -3.48 -0.59 -9.12
CA LEU A 37 -3.42 0.86 -8.88
C LEU A 37 -3.49 1.67 -10.19
N ALA A 38 -2.99 1.10 -11.29
CA ALA A 38 -3.10 1.71 -12.63
C ALA A 38 -4.55 1.86 -13.11
N ASP A 39 -5.43 0.94 -12.72
CA ASP A 39 -6.80 0.86 -13.23
C ASP A 39 -7.79 1.67 -12.40
N LEU A 40 -7.38 2.16 -11.23
CA LEU A 40 -8.24 2.95 -10.35
C LEU A 40 -8.61 4.29 -10.99
N LYS A 41 -9.89 4.65 -10.89
CA LYS A 41 -10.44 5.94 -11.33
C LYS A 41 -11.33 6.58 -10.26
N ALA A 42 -11.68 7.84 -10.48
CA ALA A 42 -12.63 8.53 -9.61
C ALA A 42 -13.96 7.76 -9.52
N GLY A 43 -14.50 7.66 -8.31
CA GLY A 43 -15.70 6.90 -7.99
C GLY A 43 -15.45 5.41 -7.70
N ASP A 44 -14.24 4.88 -7.92
CA ASP A 44 -13.94 3.51 -7.50
C ASP A 44 -13.93 3.37 -5.97
N GLU A 45 -14.46 2.25 -5.51
CA GLU A 45 -14.38 1.84 -4.11
C GLU A 45 -13.00 1.29 -3.76
N VAL A 46 -12.51 1.69 -2.60
CA VAL A 46 -11.29 1.16 -1.96
C VAL A 46 -11.52 0.90 -0.48
N LEU A 47 -10.68 0.05 0.07
CA LEU A 47 -10.69 -0.25 1.49
C LEU A 47 -9.68 0.62 2.24
N LEU A 48 -10.16 1.42 3.18
CA LEU A 48 -9.32 2.04 4.19
C LEU A 48 -9.19 1.07 5.37
N VAL A 49 -7.98 0.86 5.86
CA VAL A 49 -7.69 -0.06 6.97
C VAL A 49 -6.82 0.66 7.99
N ASP A 50 -7.21 0.63 9.25
CA ASP A 50 -6.39 1.14 10.35
C ASP A 50 -5.38 0.10 10.85
N PHE A 51 -4.51 0.50 11.77
CA PHE A 51 -3.45 -0.38 12.28
C PHE A 51 -3.97 -1.53 13.16
N GLN A 52 -5.25 -1.49 13.56
CA GLN A 52 -5.93 -2.55 14.31
C GLN A 52 -6.67 -3.52 13.38
N GLY A 53 -6.64 -3.27 12.06
CA GLY A 53 -7.33 -4.08 11.05
C GLY A 53 -8.80 -3.70 10.85
N LYS A 54 -9.30 -2.64 11.52
CA LYS A 54 -10.66 -2.15 11.25
C LYS A 54 -10.68 -1.49 9.88
N SER A 55 -11.68 -1.85 9.09
CA SER A 55 -11.80 -1.38 7.72
C SER A 55 -13.10 -0.61 7.47
N GLN A 56 -13.05 0.28 6.48
CA GLN A 56 -14.22 0.99 5.96
C GLN A 56 -14.07 1.20 4.45
N THR A 57 -15.20 1.26 3.75
CA THR A 57 -15.23 1.57 2.31
C THR A 57 -15.11 3.08 2.12
N ALA A 58 -14.28 3.49 1.17
CA ALA A 58 -14.18 4.87 0.71
C ALA A 58 -14.20 4.93 -0.82
N TYR A 59 -14.48 6.11 -1.37
CA TYR A 59 -14.53 6.36 -2.80
C TYR A 59 -13.36 7.25 -3.23
N LEU A 60 -12.69 6.90 -4.32
CA LEU A 60 -11.62 7.73 -4.87
C LEU A 60 -12.18 9.02 -5.44
N GLY A 61 -11.67 10.17 -4.97
CA GLY A 61 -11.94 11.46 -5.62
C GLY A 61 -11.13 11.65 -6.91
N ARG A 62 -9.85 11.25 -6.90
CA ARG A 62 -8.93 11.37 -8.04
C ARG A 62 -7.76 10.39 -7.91
N ASN A 63 -7.38 9.74 -9.01
CA ASN A 63 -6.12 9.01 -9.13
C ASN A 63 -5.08 9.88 -9.84
N LYS A 64 -3.88 10.01 -9.26
CA LYS A 64 -2.78 10.80 -9.83
C LYS A 64 -1.55 9.91 -10.00
N ILE A 65 -1.18 9.67 -11.25
CA ILE A 65 0.02 8.90 -11.60
C ILE A 65 1.09 9.89 -12.07
N GLU A 66 2.27 9.83 -11.47
CA GLU A 66 3.42 10.68 -11.81
C GLU A 66 4.72 9.89 -11.86
N LYS A 67 5.69 10.36 -12.65
CA LYS A 67 7.03 9.77 -12.72
C LYS A 67 7.90 10.35 -11.61
N ARG A 68 8.50 9.47 -10.80
CA ARG A 68 9.36 9.82 -9.66
C ARG A 68 10.47 8.78 -9.50
N PRO A 69 11.57 9.12 -8.81
CA PRO A 69 12.51 8.11 -8.31
C PRO A 69 11.77 7.07 -7.46
N MET A 70 12.04 5.79 -7.73
CA MET A 70 11.45 4.66 -7.03
C MET A 70 12.54 3.91 -6.26
N MET A 71 12.13 3.12 -5.27
CA MET A 71 12.98 2.19 -4.54
C MET A 71 12.24 0.85 -4.37
N LEU A 72 13.00 -0.24 -4.37
CA LEU A 72 12.51 -1.56 -3.99
C LEU A 72 12.60 -1.68 -2.47
N ILE A 73 11.51 -2.08 -1.83
CA ILE A 73 11.50 -2.47 -0.43
C ILE A 73 11.28 -3.98 -0.38
N GLU A 74 12.18 -4.67 0.31
CA GLU A 74 12.11 -6.10 0.55
C GLU A 74 11.82 -6.35 2.03
N ALA A 75 11.01 -7.37 2.30
CA ALA A 75 10.68 -7.82 3.64
C ALA A 75 10.46 -9.34 3.64
N GLU A 76 10.30 -9.91 4.83
CA GLU A 76 9.94 -11.31 5.02
C GLU A 76 8.61 -11.36 5.80
N ALA A 77 7.68 -12.18 5.34
CA ALA A 77 6.43 -12.46 6.04
C ALA A 77 6.12 -13.95 5.97
N GLU A 78 5.82 -14.57 7.11
CA GLU A 78 5.54 -16.01 7.20
C GLU A 78 6.65 -16.91 6.61
N GLY A 79 7.91 -16.44 6.62
CA GLY A 79 9.06 -17.15 6.05
C GLY A 79 9.25 -16.96 4.54
N GLU A 80 8.38 -16.19 3.89
CA GLU A 80 8.45 -15.91 2.46
C GLU A 80 8.97 -14.50 2.20
N PRO A 81 9.88 -14.31 1.23
CA PRO A 81 10.31 -12.99 0.80
C PRO A 81 9.18 -12.29 0.07
N ILE A 82 8.94 -11.03 0.41
CA ILE A 82 7.98 -10.16 -0.24
C ILE A 82 8.66 -8.86 -0.63
N SER A 83 8.19 -8.23 -1.71
CA SER A 83 8.72 -6.95 -2.12
C SER A 83 7.65 -6.01 -2.67
N LEU A 84 7.92 -4.72 -2.59
CA LEU A 84 7.07 -3.69 -3.18
C LEU A 84 7.92 -2.54 -3.69
N VAL A 85 7.68 -2.13 -4.93
CA VAL A 85 8.27 -0.91 -5.50
C VAL A 85 7.47 0.30 -5.04
N MET A 86 8.16 1.26 -4.44
CA MET A 86 7.56 2.45 -3.83
C MET A 86 8.31 3.71 -4.26
N GLN A 87 7.62 4.85 -4.22
CA GLN A 87 8.29 6.13 -4.47
C GLN A 87 9.33 6.39 -3.37
N ASN A 88 10.52 6.84 -3.77
CA ASN A 88 11.56 7.25 -2.84
C ASN A 88 11.30 8.70 -2.38
N ALA A 89 10.47 8.87 -1.35
CA ALA A 89 10.20 10.16 -0.72
C ALA A 89 9.79 10.02 0.76
N GLU A 90 10.12 11.02 1.57
CA GLU A 90 9.86 11.06 3.01
C GLU A 90 8.38 11.09 3.42
N THR A 91 7.52 11.48 2.48
CA THR A 91 6.06 11.50 2.64
C THR A 91 5.43 10.13 2.42
N ILE A 92 6.19 9.18 1.87
CA ILE A 92 5.78 7.79 1.66
C ILE A 92 6.04 7.05 2.96
N ARG A 93 4.96 6.63 3.64
CA ARG A 93 5.06 6.03 4.97
C ARG A 93 4.30 4.71 5.06
N LEU A 94 4.99 3.71 5.61
CA LEU A 94 4.41 2.45 6.07
C LEU A 94 3.98 2.58 7.53
N VAL A 95 3.21 1.61 8.03
CA VAL A 95 2.67 1.64 9.41
C VAL A 95 3.29 0.51 10.19
N SER A 96 3.81 0.78 11.39
CA SER A 96 4.33 -0.25 12.29
C SER A 96 3.21 -1.01 13.01
N PRO A 97 3.49 -2.18 13.62
CA PRO A 97 2.52 -2.89 14.46
C PRO A 97 1.97 -2.08 15.64
N LYS A 98 2.65 -0.98 16.02
CA LYS A 98 2.20 -0.06 17.07
C LYS A 98 1.44 1.15 16.54
N GLY A 99 1.06 1.15 15.26
CA GLY A 99 0.35 2.26 14.60
C GLY A 99 1.23 3.47 14.26
N LYS A 100 2.55 3.38 14.43
CA LYS A 100 3.47 4.49 14.11
C LYS A 100 3.77 4.50 12.62
N ALA A 101 3.66 5.66 11.98
CA ALA A 101 4.12 5.84 10.61
C ALA A 101 5.66 5.84 10.52
N ILE A 102 6.21 5.08 9.57
CA ILE A 102 7.64 4.95 9.31
C ILE A 102 7.89 5.38 7.86
N SER A 103 8.78 6.36 7.66
CA SER A 103 9.18 6.78 6.32
C SER A 103 9.97 5.70 5.61
N VAL A 104 9.67 5.45 4.34
CA VAL A 104 10.42 4.50 3.51
C VAL A 104 11.89 4.89 3.37
N THR A 105 12.21 6.19 3.43
CA THR A 105 13.58 6.70 3.37
C THR A 105 14.40 6.42 4.63
N THR A 106 13.74 6.04 5.73
CA THR A 106 14.37 5.75 7.03
C THR A 106 14.28 4.29 7.43
N LEU A 107 13.64 3.45 6.60
CA LEU A 107 13.55 2.01 6.84
C LEU A 107 14.94 1.41 6.87
N LYS A 108 15.13 0.46 7.79
CA LYS A 108 16.35 -0.33 7.91
C LYS A 108 16.03 -1.80 8.19
N PRO A 109 16.98 -2.71 7.91
CA PRO A 109 16.81 -4.12 8.29
C PRO A 109 16.44 -4.27 9.76
N GLY A 110 15.41 -5.08 10.02
CA GLY A 110 14.85 -5.31 11.35
C GLY A 110 13.64 -4.44 11.71
N ASP A 111 13.35 -3.38 10.96
CA ASP A 111 12.10 -2.63 11.12
C ASP A 111 10.90 -3.51 10.75
N LYS A 112 9.83 -3.42 11.55
CA LYS A 112 8.58 -4.14 11.32
C LYS A 112 7.49 -3.20 10.84
N VAL A 113 6.80 -3.61 9.79
CA VAL A 113 5.66 -2.91 9.21
C VAL A 113 4.47 -3.84 9.08
N LEU A 114 3.27 -3.29 9.04
CA LEU A 114 2.05 -4.02 8.78
C LEU A 114 1.93 -4.36 7.30
N GLY A 115 1.53 -5.60 7.03
CA GLY A 115 1.15 -6.10 5.72
C GLY A 115 -0.10 -6.96 5.85
N HIS A 116 -0.83 -7.11 4.75
CA HIS A 116 -1.93 -8.06 4.64
C HIS A 116 -1.45 -9.19 3.72
N ILE A 117 -1.34 -10.40 4.27
CA ILE A 117 -0.86 -11.58 3.55
C ILE A 117 -2.07 -12.43 3.18
N GLU A 118 -2.15 -12.84 1.91
CA GLU A 118 -3.16 -13.78 1.43
C GLU A 118 -2.48 -14.97 0.78
N LYS A 119 -3.00 -16.18 1.05
CA LYS A 119 -2.38 -17.44 0.63
C LYS A 119 -2.73 -17.86 -0.80
N ALA A 120 -3.60 -17.13 -1.51
CA ALA A 120 -4.18 -17.58 -2.76
C ALA A 120 -3.83 -16.64 -3.92
N GLY A 121 -3.61 -17.24 -5.10
CA GLY A 121 -3.45 -16.52 -6.36
C GLY A 121 -4.66 -15.67 -6.68
N ARG A 122 -4.45 -14.59 -7.45
CA ARG A 122 -5.52 -13.66 -7.85
C ARG A 122 -5.61 -13.60 -9.37
N HIS A 123 -6.79 -13.92 -9.92
CA HIS A 123 -7.09 -13.74 -11.35
C HIS A 123 -8.19 -12.68 -11.50
N PHE A 124 -7.90 -11.57 -12.18
CA PHE A 124 -8.81 -10.41 -12.30
C PHE A 124 -9.42 -9.93 -10.97
N GLY A 125 -8.63 -9.94 -9.90
CA GLY A 125 -9.07 -9.47 -8.59
C GLY A 125 -9.88 -10.48 -7.76
N MET A 126 -10.16 -11.67 -8.28
CA MET A 126 -10.83 -12.74 -7.56
C MET A 126 -9.82 -13.75 -7.02
N GLN A 127 -10.12 -14.34 -5.86
CA GLN A 127 -9.30 -15.39 -5.24
C GLN A 127 -9.44 -16.69 -6.03
N VAL A 128 -8.32 -17.30 -6.41
CA VAL A 128 -8.27 -18.57 -7.12
C VAL A 128 -7.20 -19.44 -6.45
N ASP A 129 -7.50 -20.71 -6.24
CA ASP A 129 -6.48 -21.70 -5.84
C ASP A 129 -5.58 -21.99 -7.05
N GLU A 130 -4.45 -21.30 -7.13
CA GLU A 130 -3.49 -21.42 -8.23
C GLU A 130 -2.05 -21.40 -7.70
N THR A 131 -1.15 -22.11 -8.39
CA THR A 131 0.29 -22.05 -8.13
C THR A 131 0.89 -20.88 -8.91
N LEU A 132 1.17 -19.77 -8.24
CA LEU A 132 1.74 -18.57 -8.85
C LEU A 132 3.23 -18.44 -8.49
N ILE A 133 4.07 -18.09 -9.48
CA ILE A 133 5.47 -17.71 -9.26
C ILE A 133 5.62 -16.25 -9.71
N GLU A 134 5.75 -15.32 -8.77
CA GLU A 134 6.16 -13.94 -9.02
C GLU A 134 7.70 -13.83 -8.92
N LYS A 135 8.33 -13.06 -9.82
CA LYS A 135 9.79 -12.88 -9.92
C LYS A 135 10.15 -11.41 -9.97
#